data_AF-X0T7I9-F1
#
_entry.id   AF-X0T7I9-F1
#
_cell.length_a   1.000
_cell.length_b   1.000
_cell.length_c   1.000
_cell.angle_alpha   90.00
_cell.angle_beta   90.00
_cell.angle_gamma   90.00
#
_symmetry.space_group_name_H-M   'P 1'
#
loop_
_entity.id
_entity.type
_entity.pdbx_description
1 polymer ?
#
loop_
_entity_poly.entity_id
_entity_poly.type
_entity_poly.pdbx_seq_one_letter_code
_entity_poly.pdbx_strand_id
1 'polypeptide(L)'
;MISRRDFLGRAATGLAWMGLASSVEGLGGLLSDAGAADRGSGEVVVTILHTNDVHSRIDPFPERSGRNAGLGGAARRATLIKRIR
;
A
#
# COMPACT_ATOMS: atom_id res chain seq x y z
N MET A 1 36.39 -19.29 -7.69
CA MET A 1 36.65 -17.92 -8.19
C MET A 1 35.61 -17.62 -9.25
N ILE A 2 34.86 -16.52 -9.12
CA ILE A 2 33.83 -16.16 -10.12
C ILE A 2 34.56 -15.67 -11.39
N SER A 3 34.19 -16.19 -12.56
CA SER A 3 34.82 -15.75 -13.82
C SER A 3 34.28 -14.38 -14.24
N ARG A 4 35.10 -13.58 -14.95
CA ARG A 4 34.68 -12.26 -15.46
C ARG A 4 33.41 -12.35 -16.31
N ARG A 5 33.23 -13.45 -17.05
CA ARG A 5 32.06 -13.68 -17.91
C ARG A 5 30.80 -13.88 -17.06
N ASP A 6 30.91 -14.62 -15.96
CA ASP A 6 29.81 -14.83 -15.01
C ASP A 6 29.43 -13.54 -14.28
N PHE A 7 30.43 -12.74 -13.91
CA PHE A 7 30.20 -11.42 -13.31
C PHE A 7 29.49 -10.47 -14.27
N LEU A 8 29.94 -10.38 -15.51
CA LEU A 8 29.31 -9.53 -16.53
C LEU A 8 27.90 -10.01 -16.89
N GLY A 9 27.69 -11.33 -16.97
CA GLY A 9 26.36 -11.91 -17.17
C GLY A 9 25.39 -11.54 -16.05
N ARG A 10 25.82 -11.67 -14.79
CA ARG A 10 25.02 -11.31 -13.61
C ARG A 10 24.73 -9.81 -13.50
N ALA A 11 25.71 -8.97 -13.81
CA ALA A 11 25.54 -7.51 -13.82
C ALA A 11 24.55 -7.05 -14.91
N ALA A 12 24.63 -7.63 -16.10
CA ALA A 12 23.71 -7.33 -17.19
C ALA A 12 22.27 -7.75 -16.86
N THR A 13 22.08 -8.92 -16.24
CA THR A 13 20.75 -9.34 -15.78
C THR A 13 20.20 -8.40 -14.72
N GLY A 14 20.99 -7.99 -13.72
CA GLY A 14 20.53 -7.06 -12.67
C GLY A 14 20.08 -5.70 -13.21
N LEU A 15 20.80 -5.16 -14.20
CA LEU A 15 20.43 -3.90 -14.87
C LEU A 15 19.17 -4.05 -15.73
N ALA A 16 18.99 -5.19 -16.41
CA ALA A 16 17.77 -5.47 -17.17
C ALA A 16 16.54 -5.58 -16.26
N TRP A 17 16.66 -6.22 -15.09
CA TRP A 17 15.60 -6.28 -14.09
C TRP A 17 15.27 -4.89 -13.50
N MET A 18 16.27 -4.05 -13.25
CA MET A 18 16.06 -2.68 -12.78
C MET A 18 15.43 -1.78 -13.85
N GLY A 19 15.80 -1.98 -15.12
CA GLY A 19 15.21 -1.31 -16.28
C GLY A 19 13.78 -1.75 -16.58
N LEU A 20 13.45 -3.03 -16.34
CA LEU A 20 12.08 -3.54 -16.45
C LEU A 20 11.22 -3.12 -15.25
N ALA A 21 11.81 -3.00 -14.06
CA ALA A 21 11.14 -2.50 -12.84
C ALA A 21 10.83 -0.99 -12.89
N SER A 22 11.42 -0.23 -13.81
CA SER A 22 11.08 1.17 -14.08
C SER A 22 9.86 1.33 -14.99
N SER A 23 9.33 0.23 -15.54
CA SER A 23 7.97 0.20 -16.09
C SER A 23 6.98 0.33 -14.94
N VAL A 24 5.92 1.14 -15.11
CA VAL A 24 4.84 1.34 -14.12
C VAL A 24 4.26 0.00 -13.61
N GLU A 25 4.31 -1.05 -14.43
CA GLU A 25 3.88 -2.42 -14.08
C GLU A 25 4.87 -3.16 -13.17
N GLY A 26 6.18 -2.97 -13.34
CA GLY A 26 7.22 -3.64 -12.56
C GLY A 26 7.38 -3.08 -11.15
N LEU A 27 7.20 -1.76 -10.99
CA LEU A 27 7.09 -1.13 -9.68
C LEU A 27 5.78 -1.49 -8.98
N GLY A 28 4.69 -1.64 -9.75
CA GLY A 28 3.39 -2.09 -9.24
C GLY A 28 3.45 -3.48 -8.61
N GLY A 29 4.17 -4.43 -9.21
CA GLY A 29 4.39 -5.76 -8.64
C GLY A 29 5.23 -5.75 -7.35
N LEU A 30 6.32 -4.99 -7.32
CA LEU A 30 7.21 -4.91 -6.16
C LEU A 30 6.55 -4.24 -4.94
N LEU A 31 5.73 -3.20 -5.18
CA LEU A 31 5.00 -2.51 -4.11
C LEU A 31 3.79 -3.30 -3.61
N SER A 32 3.19 -4.15 -4.45
CA SER A 32 2.07 -5.00 -4.07
C SER A 32 2.48 -6.10 -3.08
N ASP A 33 3.71 -6.60 -3.22
CA ASP A 33 4.26 -7.65 -2.35
C ASP A 33 4.76 -7.09 -1.00
N ALA A 34 5.10 -5.79 -0.94
CA ALA A 34 5.52 -5.14 0.31
C ALA A 34 4.38 -5.01 1.35
N GLY A 35 3.12 -5.17 0.95
CA GLY A 35 1.96 -5.14 1.84
C GLY A 35 1.49 -6.53 2.30
N ALA A 36 1.95 -7.59 1.64
CA ALA A 36 1.59 -8.96 1.95
C ALA A 36 2.67 -9.58 2.83
N ALA A 37 2.76 -9.11 4.07
CA ALA A 37 3.41 -9.92 5.10
C ALA A 37 2.67 -11.27 5.16
N ASP A 38 3.34 -12.34 4.72
CA ASP A 38 2.88 -13.72 4.84
C ASP A 38 2.54 -13.97 6.32
N ARG A 39 1.26 -13.90 6.65
CA ARG A 39 0.77 -14.18 7.99
C ARG A 39 0.76 -15.68 8.10
N GLY A 40 1.73 -16.20 8.85
CA GLY A 40 1.96 -17.64 9.00
C GLY A 40 0.66 -18.42 9.21
N SER A 41 0.57 -19.59 8.57
CA SER A 41 -0.62 -20.41 8.33
C SER A 41 -1.31 -21.01 9.58
N GLY A 42 -1.20 -20.36 10.74
CA GLY A 42 -1.87 -20.74 11.99
C GLY A 42 -2.27 -19.60 12.91
N GLU A 43 -2.10 -18.33 12.52
CA GLU A 43 -2.41 -17.19 13.38
C GLU A 43 -3.82 -16.61 13.07
N VAL A 44 -4.67 -16.53 14.11
CA VAL A 44 -5.98 -15.89 13.98
C VAL A 44 -5.82 -14.38 14.07
N VAL A 45 -6.03 -13.68 12.96
CA VAL A 45 -5.91 -12.22 12.89
C VAL A 45 -7.24 -11.58 13.23
N VAL A 46 -7.27 -10.77 14.29
CA VAL A 46 -8.44 -9.96 14.66
C VAL A 46 -8.19 -8.50 14.28
N THR A 47 -9.00 -7.97 13.36
CA THR A 47 -8.92 -6.56 12.94
C THR A 47 -10.03 -5.75 13.62
N ILE A 48 -9.65 -4.89 14.57
CA ILE A 48 -10.58 -3.99 15.27
C ILE A 48 -10.54 -2.60 14.62
N LEU A 49 -11.65 -2.20 14.01
CA LEU A 49 -11.84 -0.85 13.47
C LEU A 49 -12.81 -0.08 14.36
N HIS A 50 -12.41 1.11 14.79
CA HIS A 50 -13.20 1.95 15.68
C HIS A 50 -13.23 3.40 15.19
N THR A 51 -14.37 4.05 15.39
CA THR A 51 -14.53 5.50 15.21
C THR A 51 -15.18 6.07 16.46
N ASN A 52 -14.74 7.23 16.92
CA ASN A 52 -15.41 7.91 18.02
C ASN A 52 -16.22 9.13 17.50
N ASP A 53 -17.38 9.36 18.13
CA ASP A 53 -18.15 10.62 18.10
C ASP A 53 -18.34 11.26 16.72
N VAL A 54 -18.98 10.53 15.81
CA VAL A 54 -19.20 11.00 14.43
C VAL A 54 -20.28 12.08 14.29
N HIS A 55 -21.10 12.33 15.33
CA HIS A 55 -22.13 13.38 15.37
C HIS A 55 -22.99 13.46 14.10
N SER A 56 -23.44 12.31 13.58
CA SER A 56 -24.24 12.21 12.35
C SER A 56 -23.62 12.89 11.11
N ARG A 57 -22.29 13.03 11.06
CA ARG A 57 -21.58 13.69 9.97
C ARG A 57 -21.36 12.74 8.79
N ILE A 58 -22.21 12.88 7.77
CA ILE A 58 -22.14 12.12 6.51
C ILE A 58 -21.07 12.70 5.59
N ASP A 59 -21.05 14.03 5.44
CA ASP A 59 -20.13 14.73 4.52
C ASP A 59 -18.77 15.06 5.16
N PRO A 60 -17.75 15.37 4.34
CA PRO A 60 -16.49 15.87 4.83
C PRO A 60 -16.65 17.18 5.63
N PHE A 61 -15.63 17.51 6.42
CA PHE A 61 -15.56 18.81 7.08
C PHE A 61 -15.50 19.95 6.04
N PRO A 62 -16.23 21.06 6.25
CA PRO A 62 -16.20 22.23 5.36
C PRO A 62 -14.78 22.76 5.13
N GLU A 63 -14.57 23.45 4.00
CA GLU A 63 -13.27 24.06 3.62
C GLU A 63 -12.69 25.02 4.67
N ARG A 64 -13.56 25.64 5.49
CA ARG A 64 -13.14 26.53 6.59
C ARG A 64 -12.83 25.81 7.90
N SER A 65 -12.77 24.48 7.92
CA SER A 65 -12.54 23.67 9.14
C SER A 65 -11.07 23.51 9.52
N GLY A 66 -10.21 24.42 9.05
CA GLY A 66 -8.77 24.41 9.29
C GLY A 66 -8.14 23.08 8.87
N ARG A 67 -7.40 22.45 9.78
CA ARG A 67 -6.68 21.18 9.54
C ARG A 67 -7.56 20.04 9.01
N ASN A 68 -8.86 20.06 9.33
CA ASN A 68 -9.75 18.98 8.97
C ASN A 68 -10.52 19.23 7.66
N ALA A 69 -10.33 20.37 6.99
CA ALA A 69 -11.02 20.71 5.74
C ALA A 69 -10.95 19.59 4.69
N GLY A 70 -12.10 19.19 4.14
CA GLY A 70 -12.20 18.10 3.15
C GLY A 70 -11.94 16.69 3.71
N LEU A 71 -11.71 16.53 5.02
CA LEU A 71 -11.47 15.24 5.66
C LEU A 71 -12.75 14.67 6.30
N GLY A 72 -12.71 13.40 6.69
CA GLY A 72 -13.81 12.75 7.40
C GLY A 72 -15.02 12.40 6.51
N GLY A 73 -16.21 12.42 7.10
CA GLY A 73 -17.46 11.97 6.48
C GLY A 73 -17.68 10.46 6.56
N ALA A 74 -18.93 10.04 6.79
CA ALA A 74 -19.32 8.64 6.86
C ALA A 74 -19.11 7.91 5.52
N ALA A 75 -19.37 8.58 4.39
CA ALA A 75 -19.18 8.00 3.06
C ALA A 75 -17.72 7.61 2.79
N ARG A 76 -16.78 8.52 3.11
CA ARG A 76 -15.34 8.27 2.93
C ARG A 76 -14.84 7.17 3.88
N ARG A 77 -15.33 7.14 5.12
CA ARG A 77 -15.02 6.07 6.08
C ARG A 77 -15.53 4.71 5.60
N ALA A 78 -16.73 4.65 5.02
CA ALA A 78 -17.27 3.40 4.48
C ALA A 78 -16.38 2.83 3.36
N THR A 79 -15.86 3.69 2.47
CA THR A 79 -14.90 3.29 1.43
C THR A 79 -13.58 2.78 2.04
N LEU A 80 -13.07 3.41 3.10
CA LEU A 80 -11.86 2.97 3.78
C LEU A 80 -12.05 1.62 4.48
N ILE A 81 -13.16 1.44 5.20
CA ILE A 81 -13.50 0.18 5.88
C ILE A 81 -13.58 -0.96 4.86
N LYS A 82 -14.19 -0.73 3.69
CA LYS A 82 -14.25 -1.72 2.60
C LYS A 82 -12.90 -2.10 1.98
N ARG A 83 -11.85 -1.29 2.17
CA ARG A 83 -10.49 -1.61 1.71
C ARG A 83 -9.68 -2.37 2.75
N ILE A 84 -10.03 -2.19 4.04
CA ILE A 84 -9.33 -2.83 5.16
C ILE A 84 -9.94 -4.21 5.46
N ARG A 85 -11.27 -4.34 5.34
CA ARG A 85 -11.97 -5.63 5.33
C ARG A 85 -11.76 -6.33 3.99
#